data_AF-A0A7C5HXP4-F1
#
_entry.id   AF-A0A7C5HXP4-F1
#
_cell.length_a   1.000
_cell.length_b   1.000
_cell.length_c   1.000
_cell.angle_alpha   90.00
_cell.angle_beta   90.00
_cell.angle_gamma   90.00
#
_symmetry.space_group_name_H-M   'P 1'
#
loop_
_entity.id
_entity.type
_entity.pdbx_description
1 polymer ?
#
loop_
_entity_poly.entity_id
_entity_poly.type
_entity_poly.pdbx_seq_one_letter_code
_entity_poly.pdbx_strand_id
1 'polypeptide(L)'
;MNFFTFSFLLFFAIVLTFNWLLKRWPFVWKLWLLFSSYLFYAFLDIRFLVILFAASLFNFLTGYLVNGDSDSEKGDRLMLAFAVLGNIFILALFKYYDFFRVSVESLLSRANLNVNFPLLEIVLPIGLS
;
A
#
# COMPACT_ATOMS: atom_id res chain seq x y z
N MET A 1 8.04 -13.42 3.81
CA MET A 1 7.64 -14.69 4.48
C MET A 1 6.54 -15.36 3.66
N ASN A 2 6.67 -16.66 3.35
CA ASN A 2 5.59 -17.42 2.70
C ASN A 2 4.55 -17.89 3.72
N PHE A 3 3.28 -17.93 3.34
CA PHE A 3 2.17 -18.34 4.23
C PHE A 3 2.30 -19.79 4.76
N PHE A 4 2.99 -20.66 4.01
CA PHE A 4 3.22 -22.06 4.39
C PHE A 4 4.48 -22.27 5.23
N THR A 5 5.21 -21.20 5.58
CA THR A 5 6.46 -21.32 6.33
C THR A 5 6.20 -21.38 7.83
N PHE A 6 6.96 -22.22 8.56
CA PHE A 6 6.90 -22.31 10.02
C PHE A 6 7.08 -20.94 10.71
N SER A 7 7.93 -20.07 10.15
CA SER A 7 8.13 -18.70 10.62
C SER A 7 6.85 -17.86 10.62
N PHE A 8 5.94 -18.06 9.66
CA PHE A 8 4.64 -17.38 9.64
C PHE A 8 3.74 -17.88 10.76
N LEU A 9 3.68 -19.19 10.98
CA LEU A 9 2.85 -19.79 12.04
C LEU A 9 3.30 -19.31 13.42
N LEU A 10 4.61 -19.25 13.66
CA LEU A 10 5.19 -18.73 14.90
C LEU A 10 4.85 -17.23 15.08
N PHE A 11 5.05 -16.42 14.04
CA PHE A 11 4.67 -15.01 14.05
C PHE A 11 3.18 -14.81 14.36
N PHE A 12 2.31 -15.55 13.66
CA PHE A 12 0.86 -15.50 13.85
C PHE A 12 0.46 -15.89 15.27
N ALA A 13 1.02 -16.96 15.83
CA ALA A 13 0.76 -17.40 17.19
C ALA A 13 1.12 -16.31 18.20
N ILE A 14 2.31 -15.70 18.08
CA ILE A 14 2.73 -14.57 18.93
C ILE A 14 1.74 -13.41 18.82
N VAL A 15 1.46 -12.94 17.61
CA VAL A 15 0.55 -11.81 17.39
C VAL A 15 -0.82 -12.09 17.97
N LEU A 16 -1.37 -13.28 17.77
CA LEU A 16 -2.68 -13.69 18.27
C LEU A 16 -2.71 -13.74 19.81
N THR A 17 -1.70 -14.32 20.45
CA THR A 17 -1.61 -14.39 21.91
C THR A 17 -1.58 -12.98 22.52
N PHE A 18 -0.70 -12.10 22.03
CA PHE A 18 -0.63 -10.72 22.50
C PHE A 18 -1.90 -9.93 22.17
N ASN A 19 -2.52 -10.16 21.02
CA ASN A 19 -3.79 -9.54 20.64
C ASN A 19 -4.89 -9.85 21.67
N TRP A 20 -4.94 -11.07 22.19
CA TRP A 20 -5.92 -11.45 23.21
C TRP A 20 -5.60 -10.84 24.59
N LEU A 21 -4.32 -10.83 24.98
CA LEU A 21 -3.85 -10.23 26.24
C LEU A 21 -4.06 -8.71 26.30
N LEU A 22 -3.76 -8.02 25.20
CA LEU A 22 -3.81 -6.55 25.13
C LEU A 22 -5.23 -6.02 24.91
N LYS A 23 -6.23 -6.88 24.65
CA LYS A 23 -7.63 -6.48 24.41
C LYS A 23 -8.21 -5.60 25.53
N ARG A 24 -7.71 -5.74 26.76
CA ARG A 24 -8.14 -4.92 27.92
C ARG A 24 -7.73 -3.45 27.80
N TRP A 25 -6.69 -3.12 27.02
CA TRP A 25 -6.13 -1.78 26.87
C TRP A 25 -6.24 -1.31 25.40
N PRO A 26 -7.32 -0.60 25.02
CA PRO A 26 -7.66 -0.37 23.62
C PRO A 26 -6.63 0.45 22.85
N PHE A 27 -5.90 1.35 23.52
CA PHE A 27 -4.82 2.12 22.88
C PHE A 27 -3.63 1.23 22.53
N VAL A 28 -3.11 0.49 23.51
CA VAL A 28 -1.95 -0.41 23.33
C VAL A 28 -2.28 -1.52 22.33
N TRP A 29 -3.52 -2.01 22.34
CA TRP A 29 -4.03 -2.98 21.38
C TRP A 29 -3.94 -2.49 19.93
N LYS A 30 -4.38 -1.25 19.65
CA LYS A 30 -4.27 -0.65 18.31
C LYS A 30 -2.81 -0.50 17.89
N LEU A 31 -1.94 -0.03 18.78
CA LEU A 31 -0.50 0.11 18.50
C LEU A 31 0.15 -1.24 18.20
N TRP A 32 -0.20 -2.28 18.97
CA TRP A 32 0.30 -3.65 18.76
C TRP A 32 -0.09 -4.19 17.38
N LEU A 33 -1.35 -4.02 16.98
CA LEU A 33 -1.82 -4.44 15.66
C LEU A 33 -1.15 -3.66 14.53
N LEU A 34 -1.00 -2.35 14.70
CA LEU A 34 -0.31 -1.51 13.72
C LEU A 34 1.15 -1.96 13.56
N PHE A 35 1.87 -2.11 14.68
CA PHE A 35 3.25 -2.56 14.68
C PHE A 35 3.40 -3.96 14.07
N SER A 36 2.53 -4.90 14.44
CA SER A 36 2.52 -6.26 13.88
C SER A 36 2.31 -6.25 12.37
N SER A 37 1.39 -5.42 11.88
CA SER A 37 1.15 -5.25 10.44
C SER A 37 2.41 -4.76 9.72
N TYR A 38 3.04 -3.70 10.22
CA TYR A 38 4.28 -3.17 9.63
C TYR A 38 5.44 -4.18 9.67
N LEU A 39 5.59 -4.91 10.78
CA LEU A 39 6.63 -5.93 10.94
C LEU A 39 6.44 -7.08 9.94
N PHE A 40 5.20 -7.52 9.75
CA PHE A 40 4.87 -8.55 8.76
C PHE A 40 5.26 -8.12 7.34
N TYR A 41 4.96 -6.88 6.96
CA TYR A 41 5.36 -6.33 5.66
C TYR A 41 6.87 -6.09 5.54
N ALA A 42 7.54 -5.69 6.63
CA ALA A 42 9.00 -5.52 6.65
C ALA A 42 9.76 -6.84 6.39
N PHE A 43 9.20 -7.98 6.82
CA PHE A 43 9.73 -9.32 6.52
C PHE A 43 9.58 -9.75 5.04
N LEU A 44 8.83 -9.00 4.24
CA LEU A 44 8.74 -9.21 2.78
C LEU A 44 9.76 -8.33 2.07
N ASP A 45 9.66 -7.01 2.24
CA ASP A 45 10.67 -6.04 1.80
C ASP A 45 10.43 -4.71 2.52
N ILE A 46 11.50 -4.10 3.02
CA ILE A 46 11.45 -2.79 3.70
C ILE A 46 10.94 -1.66 2.78
N ARG A 47 11.11 -1.79 1.46
CA ARG A 47 10.61 -0.81 0.48
C ARG A 47 9.08 -0.72 0.53
N PHE A 48 8.38 -1.83 0.72
CA PHE A 48 6.92 -1.84 0.89
C PHE A 48 6.48 -1.10 2.15
N LEU A 49 7.30 -1.10 3.20
CA LEU A 49 6.99 -0.37 4.43
C LEU A 49 6.88 1.14 4.17
N VAL A 50 7.82 1.70 3.40
CA VAL A 50 7.81 3.14 3.05
C VAL A 50 6.56 3.49 2.24
N ILE A 51 6.20 2.65 1.27
CA ILE A 51 5.02 2.85 0.41
C ILE A 51 3.74 2.71 1.21
N LEU A 52 3.63 1.68 2.04
CA LEU A 52 2.46 1.42 2.88
C LEU A 52 2.28 2.53 3.92
N PHE A 53 3.37 3.03 4.50
CA PHE A 53 3.36 4.16 5.40
C PHE A 53 2.90 5.44 4.67
N ALA A 54 3.47 5.74 3.50
CA ALA A 54 3.09 6.89 2.70
C ALA A 54 1.61 6.84 2.27
N ALA A 55 1.13 5.68 1.81
CA ALA A 55 -0.26 5.46 1.44
C ALA A 55 -1.20 5.60 2.65
N SER A 56 -0.81 5.04 3.80
CA SER A 56 -1.59 5.15 5.05
C SER A 56 -1.67 6.60 5.52
N LEU A 57 -0.55 7.32 5.49
CA LEU A 57 -0.49 8.74 5.87
C LEU A 57 -1.31 9.61 4.91
N PHE A 58 -1.18 9.37 3.60
CA PHE A 58 -1.97 10.07 2.59
C PHE A 58 -3.46 9.88 2.82
N ASN A 59 -3.92 8.62 2.97
CA ASN A 59 -5.32 8.32 3.26
C ASN A 59 -5.80 8.93 4.57
N PHE A 60 -4.96 8.91 5.62
CA PHE A 60 -5.29 9.52 6.91
C PHE A 60 -5.46 11.03 6.79
N LEU A 61 -4.55 11.72 6.11
CA LEU A 61 -4.63 13.17 5.89
C LEU A 61 -5.84 13.54 5.04
N THR A 62 -6.09 12.84 3.94
CA THR A 62 -7.26 13.13 3.10
C THR A 62 -8.57 12.86 3.85
N GLY A 63 -8.64 11.78 4.64
CA GLY A 63 -9.79 11.49 5.50
C GLY A 63 -10.00 12.53 6.61
N TYR A 64 -8.93 13.05 7.19
CA TYR A 64 -9.01 14.12 8.20
C TYR A 64 -9.51 15.42 7.58
N LEU A 65 -9.03 15.78 6.38
CA LEU A 65 -9.44 16.99 5.67
C LEU A 65 -10.91 16.97 5.26
N VAL A 66 -11.42 15.82 4.79
CA VAL A 66 -12.85 15.62 4.47
C VAL A 66 -13.75 15.77 5.70
N ASN A 67 -13.23 15.46 6.90
CA ASN A 67 -14.03 15.49 8.13
C ASN A 67 -13.90 16.83 8.90
N GLY A 68 -12.89 17.64 8.58
CA GLY A 68 -12.53 18.86 9.31
C GLY A 68 -13.09 20.15 8.70
N ASP A 69 -13.49 20.10 7.43
CA ASP A 69 -14.08 21.22 6.68
C ASP A 69 -15.16 20.61 5.80
N SER A 70 -16.44 20.97 6.00
CA SER A 70 -17.42 21.11 4.90
C SER A 70 -18.85 21.36 5.39
N ASP A 71 -19.25 22.62 5.29
CA ASP A 71 -20.61 23.02 4.92
C ASP A 71 -20.88 22.83 3.40
N SER A 72 -19.92 22.24 2.66
CA SER A 72 -19.94 22.12 1.19
C SER A 72 -19.75 20.68 0.73
N GLU A 73 -20.87 19.98 0.51
CA GLU A 73 -20.96 18.60 -0.02
C GLU A 73 -20.13 18.35 -1.31
N LYS A 74 -19.85 19.42 -2.08
CA LYS A 74 -19.02 19.35 -3.30
C LYS A 74 -17.52 19.23 -3.01
N GLY A 75 -17.03 19.85 -1.93
CA GLY A 75 -15.61 19.80 -1.54
C GLY A 75 -15.19 18.39 -1.12
N ASP A 76 -16.01 17.76 -0.27
CA ASP A 76 -15.79 16.41 0.22
C ASP A 76 -15.74 15.39 -0.91
N ARG A 77 -16.64 15.52 -1.90
CA ARG A 77 -16.68 14.61 -3.04
C ARG A 77 -15.42 14.71 -3.91
N LEU A 78 -14.85 15.90 -4.07
CA LEU A 78 -13.60 16.10 -4.80
C LEU A 78 -12.40 15.54 -4.03
N MET A 79 -12.34 15.75 -2.72
CA MET A 79 -11.28 15.18 -1.88
C MET A 79 -11.34 13.64 -1.85
N LEU A 80 -12.53 13.05 -1.80
CA LEU A 80 -12.71 11.60 -1.93
C LEU A 80 -12.24 11.08 -3.29
N ALA A 81 -12.59 11.77 -4.38
CA ALA A 81 -12.11 11.41 -5.71
C ALA A 81 -10.57 11.47 -5.78
N PHE A 82 -9.96 12.50 -5.17
CA PHE A 82 -8.51 12.63 -5.08
C PHE A 82 -7.87 11.49 -4.26
N ALA A 83 -8.47 11.11 -3.12
CA ALA A 83 -8.02 9.96 -2.33
C ALA A 83 -8.02 8.67 -3.17
N VAL A 84 -9.13 8.40 -3.85
CA VAL A 84 -9.29 7.21 -4.70
C VAL A 84 -8.27 7.22 -5.85
N LEU A 85 -8.12 8.34 -6.54
CA LEU A 85 -7.14 8.48 -7.62
C LEU A 85 -5.70 8.25 -7.13
N GLY A 86 -5.35 8.75 -5.94
CA GLY A 86 -4.04 8.50 -5.34
C GLY A 86 -3.78 7.01 -5.08
N ASN A 87 -4.76 6.28 -4.53
CA ASN A 87 -4.62 4.84 -4.30
C ASN A 87 -4.56 4.04 -5.61
N ILE A 88 -5.36 4.40 -6.62
CA ILE A 88 -5.31 3.80 -7.96
C ILE A 88 -3.95 4.05 -8.61
N PHE A 89 -3.40 5.25 -8.45
CA PHE A 89 -2.10 5.61 -8.99
C PHE A 89 -0.98 4.77 -8.37
N ILE A 90 -0.99 4.59 -7.04
CA ILE A 90 -0.05 3.69 -6.35
C ILE A 90 -0.20 2.26 -6.88
N LEU A 91 -1.42 1.74 -7.02
CA LEU A 91 -1.66 0.42 -7.61
C LEU A 91 -1.14 0.32 -9.05
N ALA A 92 -1.39 1.32 -9.88
CA ALA A 92 -0.92 1.37 -11.26
C ALA A 92 0.61 1.34 -11.33
N LEU A 93 1.30 2.14 -10.50
CA LEU A 93 2.75 2.19 -10.45
C LEU A 93 3.42 0.95 -9.87
N PHE A 94 2.81 0.27 -8.90
CA PHE A 94 3.46 -0.89 -8.28
C PHE A 94 3.08 -2.21 -8.92
N LYS A 95 1.81 -2.38 -9.33
CA LYS A 95 1.31 -3.64 -9.88
C LYS A 95 1.32 -3.67 -11.40
N TYR A 96 1.09 -2.53 -12.05
CA TYR A 96 0.87 -2.46 -13.51
C TYR A 96 1.93 -1.66 -14.25
N TYR A 97 3.02 -1.24 -13.60
CA TYR A 97 4.03 -0.41 -14.25
C TYR A 97 4.69 -1.10 -15.43
N ASP A 98 5.02 -2.39 -15.31
CA ASP A 98 5.63 -3.13 -16.41
C ASP A 98 4.66 -3.27 -17.61
N PHE A 99 3.40 -3.56 -17.33
CA PHE A 99 2.33 -3.58 -18.35
C PHE A 99 2.16 -2.21 -19.02
N PHE A 100 2.15 -1.13 -18.23
CA PHE A 100 2.00 0.23 -18.74
C PHE A 100 3.23 0.64 -19.56
N ARG A 101 4.43 0.33 -19.10
CA ARG A 101 5.70 0.58 -19.81
C ARG A 101 5.66 -0.04 -21.19
N VAL A 102 5.43 -1.35 -21.27
CA VAL A 102 5.37 -2.08 -22.54
C VAL A 102 4.28 -1.54 -23.46
N SER A 103 3.11 -1.20 -22.90
CA SER A 103 2.00 -0.63 -23.69
C SER A 103 2.39 0.73 -24.29
N VAL A 104 2.98 1.64 -23.50
CA VAL A 104 3.38 2.97 -23.96
C VAL A 104 4.55 2.91 -24.95
N GLU A 105 5.55 2.07 -24.71
CA GLU A 105 6.64 1.81 -25.65
C GLU A 105 6.11 1.26 -26.99
N SER A 106 5.11 0.37 -26.94
CA SER A 106 4.48 -0.17 -28.15
C SER A 106 3.68 0.88 -28.93
N LEU A 107 3.08 1.87 -28.26
CA LEU A 107 2.34 2.96 -28.91
C LEU A 107 3.29 4.02 -29.48
N LEU A 108 4.35 4.36 -28.76
CA LEU A 108 5.36 5.33 -29.21
C LEU A 108 6.20 4.78 -30.36
N SER A 109 6.55 3.49 -30.34
CA SER A 109 7.24 2.85 -31.48
C SER A 109 6.37 2.85 -32.76
N ARG A 110 5.05 2.70 -32.64
CA ARG A 110 4.11 2.91 -33.77
C ARG A 110 4.08 4.36 -34.27
N ALA A 111 4.39 5.31 -33.41
CA ALA A 111 4.55 6.73 -33.75
C ALA A 111 5.99 7.09 -34.16
N ASN A 112 6.86 6.10 -34.41
CA ASN A 112 8.28 6.28 -34.76
C ASN A 112 9.13 6.99 -33.68
N LEU A 113 8.64 7.05 -32.44
CA LEU A 113 9.37 7.57 -31.29
C LEU A 113 9.90 6.38 -30.46
N ASN A 114 11.17 6.04 -30.64
CA ASN A 114 11.83 5.02 -29.83
C ASN A 114 12.24 5.59 -28.47
N VAL A 115 11.31 5.55 -27.53
CA VAL A 115 11.55 5.90 -26.13
C VAL A 115 11.69 4.60 -25.33
N ASN A 116 12.83 4.41 -24.66
CA ASN A 116 13.03 3.32 -23.72
C ASN A 116 12.84 3.88 -22.32
N PHE A 117 11.83 3.41 -21.60
CA PHE A 117 11.63 3.81 -20.22
C PHE A 117 12.52 2.93 -19.31
N PRO A 118 13.05 3.49 -18.20
CA PRO A 118 13.86 2.71 -17.28
C PRO A 118 13.05 1.55 -16.67
N LEU A 119 13.67 0.38 -16.60
CA LEU A 119 13.15 -0.74 -15.83
C LEU A 119 13.15 -0.36 -14.34
N LEU A 120 11.98 -0.05 -13.79
CA LEU A 120 11.80 -0.14 -12.34
C LEU A 120 11.74 -1.63 -11.99
N GLU A 121 12.89 -2.23 -11.72
CA GLU A 121 13.01 -3.51 -10.99
C GLU A 121 12.60 -3.30 -9.52
N ILE A 122 11.35 -2.88 -9.30
CA ILE A 122 10.72 -3.10 -8.01
C ILE A 122 10.42 -4.59 -7.98
N VAL A 123 11.39 -5.34 -7.46
CA VAL A 123 11.30 -6.78 -7.23
C VAL A 123 10.00 -7.04 -6.48
N LEU A 124 9.02 -7.62 -7.15
CA LEU A 124 7.88 -8.25 -6.52
C LEU A 124 8.15 -9.76 -6.48
N PRO A 125 8.75 -10.32 -5.42
CA PRO A 125 8.38 -11.66 -4.98
C PRO A 125 7.33 -11.44 -3.88
N ILE A 126 6.06 -11.80 -3.99
CA ILE A 126 5.45 -13.04 -4.47
C ILE A 126 3.94 -12.75 -4.37
N GLY A 127 3.12 -13.10 -5.39
CA GLY A 127 1.66 -13.15 -5.21
C GLY A 127 0.76 -12.71 -6.36
N LEU A 128 1.31 -12.33 -7.52
CA LEU A 128 0.55 -12.07 -8.76
C LEU A 128 1.26 -12.67 -9.98
N SER A 129 1.70 -13.93 -9.84
CA SER A 129 1.91 -14.87 -10.93
C SER A 129 1.23 -16.17 -10.55
#